data_AF-R7MIK4-F1
#
_entry.id   AF-R7MIK4-F1
#
_cell.length_a   1.000
_cell.length_b   1.000
_cell.length_c   1.000
_cell.angle_alpha   90.00
_cell.angle_beta   90.00
_cell.angle_gamma   90.00
#
_symmetry.space_group_name_H-M   'P 1'
#
loop_
_entity.id
_entity.type
_entity.pdbx_description
1 polymer ?
#
loop_
_entity_poly.entity_id
_entity_poly.type
_entity_poly.pdbx_seq_one_letter_code
_entity_poly.pdbx_strand_id
1 'polypeptide(L)'
;MDEKEIDKKYIDFIENLIGQIQPLLPKDVNKLQEDYLVSNIRKSAMLMASGIQDDEEFSRIDFEQQCFYIQIMAEWSFHKEIDLFRSGIPAKYWKVVMQKIWYAMWEVMYACVKNEAPETVVLSLVERFVNRTYRDAVEELKENEIIDEKTEEKAKEQSNIKIMAQEVQEVRAINQKVKNIVRYLVLGIIISILVSFLILKFKIYGVIVILTLLVYYNVFSSKRNE
;
A
#
# COMPACT_ATOMS: atom_id res chain seq x y z
N MET A 1 -15.68 -26.20 3.18
CA MET A 1 -14.89 -25.36 2.26
C MET A 1 -13.52 -25.34 2.90
N ASP A 2 -12.57 -26.11 2.37
CA ASP A 2 -11.22 -26.13 2.93
C ASP A 2 -10.68 -24.70 2.84
N GLU A 3 -10.31 -24.12 3.98
CA GLU A 3 -9.58 -22.85 4.01
C GLU A 3 -8.28 -23.10 3.27
N LYS A 4 -8.25 -22.64 2.02
CA LYS A 4 -7.09 -22.74 1.15
C LYS A 4 -6.00 -21.91 1.82
N GLU A 5 -4.89 -22.56 2.14
CA GLU A 5 -3.78 -21.90 2.82
C GLU A 5 -3.27 -20.73 1.98
N ILE A 6 -3.19 -19.54 2.59
CA ILE A 6 -2.67 -18.34 1.93
C ILE A 6 -1.17 -18.55 1.70
N ASP A 7 -0.71 -18.27 0.47
CA ASP A 7 0.70 -18.42 0.10
C ASP A 7 1.60 -17.62 1.07
N LYS A 8 2.65 -18.30 1.56
CA LYS A 8 3.62 -17.77 2.51
C LYS A 8 4.20 -16.41 2.09
N LYS A 9 4.37 -16.17 0.78
CA LYS A 9 4.89 -14.88 0.30
C LYS A 9 3.99 -13.69 0.71
N TYR A 10 2.67 -13.89 0.76
CA TYR A 10 1.73 -12.86 1.21
C TYR A 10 1.77 -12.72 2.72
N ILE A 11 1.86 -13.84 3.45
CA ILE A 11 1.98 -13.83 4.91
C ILE A 11 3.23 -13.06 5.34
N ASP A 12 4.38 -13.36 4.76
CA ASP A 12 5.66 -12.71 5.06
C ASP A 12 5.59 -11.20 4.76
N PHE A 13 4.95 -10.81 3.65
CA PHE A 13 4.71 -9.40 3.33
C PHE A 13 3.80 -8.70 4.35
N ILE A 14 2.70 -9.35 4.74
CA ILE A 14 1.71 -8.79 5.68
C ILE A 14 2.31 -8.60 7.07
N GLU A 15 3.07 -9.58 7.59
CA GLU A 15 3.71 -9.43 8.90
C GLU A 15 4.79 -8.34 8.89
N ASN A 16 5.52 -8.19 7.78
CA ASN A 16 6.45 -7.07 7.62
C ASN A 16 5.71 -5.73 7.62
N LEU A 17 4.61 -5.63 6.86
CA LEU A 17 3.78 -4.43 6.80
C LEU A 17 3.21 -4.05 8.17
N ILE A 18 2.71 -5.02 8.94
CA ILE A 18 2.25 -4.78 10.31
C ILE A 18 3.38 -4.23 11.19
N GLY A 19 4.58 -4.81 11.08
CA GLY A 19 5.76 -4.32 11.80
C GLY A 19 6.15 -2.88 11.44
N GLN A 20 5.82 -2.41 10.24
CA GLN A 20 6.02 -1.01 9.82
C GLN A 20 4.93 -0.07 10.33
N ILE A 21 3.68 -0.55 10.41
CA ILE A 21 2.52 0.27 10.82
C ILE A 21 2.44 0.42 12.34
N GLN A 22 2.74 -0.64 13.10
CA GLN A 22 2.58 -0.65 14.56
C GLN A 22 3.32 0.50 15.28
N PRO A 23 4.57 0.87 14.92
CA PRO A 23 5.25 2.02 15.53
C PRO A 23 4.63 3.38 15.22
N LEU A 24 3.74 3.48 14.22
CA LEU A 24 3.07 4.71 13.80
C LEU A 24 1.78 4.98 14.59
N LEU A 25 1.47 4.12 15.57
CA LEU A 25 0.30 4.24 16.42
C LEU A 25 0.25 5.59 17.15
N PRO A 26 -0.89 6.31 17.10
CA PRO A 26 -1.07 7.52 17.88
C PRO A 26 -1.01 7.26 19.39
N LYS A 27 -0.49 8.23 20.15
CA LYS A 27 -0.29 8.12 21.62
C LYS A 27 -1.60 7.95 22.40
N ASP A 28 -2.72 8.36 21.83
CA ASP A 28 -4.06 8.24 22.42
C ASP A 28 -4.71 6.87 22.20
N VAL A 29 -4.07 5.96 21.46
CA VAL A 29 -4.50 4.56 21.32
C VAL A 29 -3.98 3.75 22.50
N ASN A 30 -4.89 3.17 23.28
CA ASN A 30 -4.52 2.31 24.41
C ASN A 30 -4.19 0.88 23.97
N LYS A 31 -3.66 0.06 24.88
CA LYS A 31 -3.19 -1.29 24.54
C LYS A 31 -4.28 -2.21 23.97
N LEU A 32 -5.51 -2.14 24.49
CA LEU A 32 -6.63 -2.93 23.99
C LEU A 32 -7.01 -2.52 22.56
N GLN A 33 -6.98 -1.22 22.29
CA GLN A 33 -7.22 -0.67 20.95
C GLN A 33 -6.09 -1.02 19.98
N GLU A 34 -4.83 -1.00 20.43
CA GLU A 34 -3.68 -1.47 19.65
C GLU A 34 -3.86 -2.94 19.22
N ASP A 35 -4.16 -3.83 20.17
CA ASP A 35 -4.28 -5.26 19.86
C ASP A 35 -5.47 -5.53 18.91
N TYR A 36 -6.58 -4.82 19.11
CA TYR A 36 -7.73 -4.85 18.21
C TYR A 36 -7.37 -4.33 16.81
N LEU A 37 -6.68 -3.20 16.72
CA LEU A 37 -6.25 -2.58 15.48
C LEU A 37 -5.33 -3.49 14.68
N VAL A 38 -4.28 -4.01 15.32
CA VAL A 38 -3.30 -4.91 14.69
C VAL A 38 -3.97 -6.20 14.21
N SER A 39 -4.91 -6.74 14.99
CA SER A 39 -5.70 -7.90 14.58
C SER A 39 -6.53 -7.63 13.31
N ASN A 40 -7.20 -6.47 13.25
CA ASN A 40 -8.02 -6.12 12.10
C ASN A 40 -7.22 -5.76 10.85
N ILE A 41 -6.06 -5.11 10.99
CA ILE A 41 -5.13 -4.86 9.87
C ILE A 41 -4.65 -6.18 9.29
N ARG A 42 -4.22 -7.13 10.14
CA ARG A 42 -3.84 -8.47 9.70
C ARG A 42 -4.98 -9.14 8.96
N LYS A 43 -6.18 -9.11 9.55
CA LYS A 43 -7.36 -9.72 8.97
C LYS A 43 -7.70 -9.14 7.60
N SER A 44 -7.74 -7.82 7.46
CA SER A 44 -8.11 -7.19 6.19
C SER A 44 -7.06 -7.45 5.11
N ALA A 45 -5.78 -7.41 5.46
CA ALA A 45 -4.69 -7.75 4.55
C ALA A 45 -4.75 -9.22 4.10
N MET A 46 -5.04 -10.15 5.02
CA MET A 46 -5.19 -11.57 4.72
C MET A 46 -6.43 -11.85 3.86
N LEU A 47 -7.54 -11.14 4.07
CA LEU A 47 -8.72 -11.22 3.20
C LEU A 47 -8.39 -10.76 1.78
N MET A 48 -7.64 -9.66 1.64
CA MET A 48 -7.18 -9.20 0.32
C MET A 48 -6.25 -10.22 -0.34
N ALA A 49 -5.30 -10.79 0.40
CA ALA A 49 -4.38 -11.80 -0.12
C ALA A 49 -5.11 -13.08 -0.57
N SER A 50 -6.09 -13.55 0.22
CA SER A 50 -6.95 -14.67 -0.16
C SER A 50 -7.73 -14.36 -1.44
N GLY A 51 -8.33 -13.17 -1.54
CA GLY A 51 -9.04 -12.75 -2.73
C GLY A 51 -8.12 -12.69 -3.96
N ILE A 52 -6.90 -12.15 -3.82
CA ILE A 52 -5.89 -12.13 -4.88
C ILE A 52 -5.53 -13.54 -5.34
N GLN A 53 -5.38 -14.49 -4.41
CA GLN A 53 -4.97 -15.86 -4.69
C GLN A 53 -6.06 -16.66 -5.42
N ASP A 54 -7.32 -16.34 -5.17
CA ASP A 54 -8.47 -17.05 -5.71
C ASP A 54 -9.07 -16.39 -6.97
N ASP A 55 -8.57 -15.22 -7.38
CA ASP A 55 -9.10 -14.44 -8.49
C ASP A 55 -8.16 -14.39 -9.71
N GLU A 56 -8.71 -14.70 -10.88
CA GLU A 56 -7.94 -14.79 -12.12
C GLU A 56 -7.40 -13.43 -12.60
N GLU A 57 -8.11 -12.32 -12.36
CA GLU A 57 -7.66 -10.99 -12.79
C GLU A 57 -6.42 -10.56 -11.97
N PHE A 58 -6.44 -10.83 -10.66
CA PHE A 58 -5.28 -10.59 -9.80
C PHE A 58 -4.10 -11.53 -10.08
N SER A 59 -4.35 -12.72 -10.64
CA SER A 59 -3.26 -13.63 -11.03
C SER A 59 -2.43 -13.12 -12.22
N ARG A 60 -2.97 -12.18 -13.01
CA ARG A 60 -2.32 -11.62 -14.21
C ARG A 60 -1.32 -10.51 -13.91
N ILE A 61 -1.45 -9.86 -12.76
CA ILE A 61 -0.55 -8.79 -12.33
C ILE A 61 0.63 -9.36 -11.54
N ASP A 62 1.75 -8.66 -11.52
CA ASP A 62 2.94 -9.12 -10.81
C ASP A 62 2.78 -9.05 -9.29
N PHE A 63 3.68 -9.73 -8.57
CA PHE A 63 3.64 -9.81 -7.11
C PHE A 63 3.78 -8.43 -6.44
N GLU A 64 4.55 -7.51 -7.03
CA GLU A 64 4.71 -6.16 -6.48
C GLU A 64 3.38 -5.41 -6.52
N GLN A 65 2.63 -5.55 -7.62
CA GLN A 65 1.32 -4.93 -7.76
C GLN A 65 0.26 -5.61 -6.89
N GLN A 66 0.34 -6.93 -6.67
CA GLN A 66 -0.50 -7.61 -5.68
C GLN A 66 -0.24 -7.08 -4.26
N CYS A 67 1.03 -6.93 -3.87
CA CYS A 67 1.43 -6.33 -2.60
C CYS A 67 0.92 -4.89 -2.45
N PHE A 68 0.90 -4.11 -3.53
CA PHE A 68 0.35 -2.75 -3.52
C PHE A 68 -1.13 -2.73 -3.10
N TYR A 69 -1.97 -3.64 -3.60
CA TYR A 69 -3.37 -3.72 -3.19
C TYR A 69 -3.56 -4.22 -1.75
N ILE A 70 -2.74 -5.19 -1.32
CA ILE A 70 -2.71 -5.64 0.10
C ILE A 70 -2.35 -4.47 1.02
N GLN A 71 -1.35 -3.67 0.64
CA GLN A 71 -0.92 -2.51 1.39
C GLN A 71 -2.01 -1.44 1.48
N ILE A 72 -2.71 -1.13 0.37
CA ILE A 72 -3.84 -0.21 0.37
C ILE A 72 -4.91 -0.68 1.38
N MET A 73 -5.29 -1.97 1.35
CA MET A 73 -6.27 -2.53 2.28
C MET A 73 -5.85 -2.33 3.75
N ALA A 74 -4.60 -2.65 4.07
CA ALA A 74 -4.06 -2.53 5.42
C ALA A 74 -3.97 -1.07 5.91
N GLU A 75 -3.45 -0.16 5.09
CA GLU A 75 -3.26 1.26 5.45
C GLU A 75 -4.60 1.96 5.71
N TRP A 76 -5.58 1.79 4.82
CA TRP A 76 -6.91 2.38 5.05
C TRP A 76 -7.61 1.74 6.25
N SER A 77 -7.40 0.44 6.49
CA SER A 77 -7.91 -0.21 7.70
C SER A 77 -7.33 0.44 8.96
N PHE A 78 -6.01 0.65 8.99
CA PHE A 78 -5.34 1.34 10.10
C PHE A 78 -5.95 2.70 10.38
N HIS A 79 -6.09 3.53 9.36
CA HIS A 79 -6.61 4.89 9.52
C HIS A 79 -8.10 4.91 9.94
N LYS A 80 -8.95 4.10 9.30
CA LYS A 80 -10.40 4.11 9.60
C LYS A 80 -10.72 3.56 10.97
N GLU A 81 -9.95 2.60 11.47
CA GLU A 81 -10.10 2.10 12.84
C GLU A 81 -9.74 3.18 13.88
N ILE A 82 -8.68 3.95 13.63
CA ILE A 82 -8.34 5.12 14.48
C ILE A 82 -9.47 6.15 14.45
N ASP A 83 -10.04 6.43 13.29
CA ASP A 83 -11.20 7.32 13.17
C ASP A 83 -12.39 6.79 13.99
N LEU A 84 -12.64 5.48 13.94
CA LEU A 84 -13.70 4.83 14.71
C LEU A 84 -13.46 4.93 16.23
N PHE A 85 -12.23 4.76 16.70
CA PHE A 85 -11.89 4.94 18.12
C PHE A 85 -12.22 6.35 18.61
N ARG A 86 -12.08 7.36 17.75
CA ARG A 86 -12.31 8.76 18.06
C ARG A 86 -13.74 9.23 17.75
N SER A 87 -14.47 8.51 16.91
CA SER A 87 -15.79 8.87 16.39
C SER A 87 -16.88 9.01 17.45
N GLY A 88 -16.79 8.26 18.55
CA GLY A 88 -17.87 8.14 19.54
C GLY A 88 -18.93 7.09 19.18
N ILE A 89 -18.81 6.43 18.02
CA ILE A 89 -19.66 5.30 17.64
C ILE A 89 -19.46 4.15 18.64
N PRO A 90 -20.52 3.49 19.13
CA PRO A 90 -20.37 2.37 20.04
C PRO A 90 -19.56 1.22 19.42
N ALA A 91 -18.60 0.67 20.19
CA ALA A 91 -17.65 -0.33 19.70
C ALA A 91 -18.26 -1.58 19.05
N LYS A 92 -19.47 -1.96 19.47
CA LYS A 92 -20.22 -3.08 18.87
C LYS A 92 -20.54 -2.89 17.38
N TYR A 93 -20.49 -1.66 16.86
CA TYR A 93 -20.74 -1.35 15.45
C TYR A 93 -19.48 -1.15 14.61
N TRP A 94 -18.29 -0.98 15.22
CA TRP A 94 -17.05 -0.73 14.49
C TRP A 94 -16.78 -1.79 13.43
N LYS A 95 -16.94 -3.06 13.79
CA LYS A 95 -16.77 -4.19 12.87
C LYS A 95 -17.67 -4.09 11.64
N VAL A 96 -18.94 -3.70 11.81
CA VAL A 96 -19.89 -3.59 10.70
C VAL A 96 -19.51 -2.45 9.76
N VAL A 97 -19.10 -1.31 10.33
CA VAL A 97 -18.61 -0.17 9.54
C VAL A 97 -17.37 -0.57 8.74
N MET A 98 -16.40 -1.22 9.38
CA MET A 98 -15.18 -1.67 8.71
C MET A 98 -15.42 -2.71 7.63
N GLN A 99 -16.35 -3.64 7.82
CA GLN A 99 -16.72 -4.62 6.80
C GLN A 99 -17.29 -3.95 5.53
N LYS A 100 -18.14 -2.92 5.69
CA LYS A 100 -18.64 -2.14 4.54
C LYS A 100 -17.50 -1.47 3.79
N ILE A 101 -16.56 -0.86 4.53
CA ILE A 101 -15.38 -0.22 3.95
C ILE A 101 -14.50 -1.23 3.20
N TRP A 102 -14.17 -2.37 3.80
CA TRP A 102 -13.35 -3.41 3.16
C TRP A 102 -13.99 -3.94 1.88
N TYR A 103 -15.31 -4.15 1.89
CA TYR A 103 -16.05 -4.58 0.72
C TYR A 103 -15.99 -3.55 -0.41
N ALA A 104 -16.26 -2.27 -0.09
CA ALA A 104 -16.17 -1.18 -1.07
C ALA A 104 -14.75 -1.04 -1.65
N MET A 105 -13.73 -1.17 -0.81
CA MET A 105 -12.33 -1.15 -1.26
C MET A 105 -12.04 -2.30 -2.21
N TRP A 106 -12.47 -3.52 -1.88
CA TRP A 106 -12.30 -4.69 -2.73
C TRP A 106 -12.93 -4.47 -4.11
N GLU A 107 -14.19 -4.04 -4.17
CA GLU A 107 -14.91 -3.82 -5.43
C GLU A 107 -14.20 -2.79 -6.32
N VAL A 108 -13.76 -1.67 -5.73
CA VAL A 108 -13.07 -0.61 -6.47
C VAL A 108 -11.70 -1.08 -6.96
N MET A 109 -10.93 -1.76 -6.11
CA MET A 109 -9.60 -2.26 -6.49
C MET A 109 -9.71 -3.35 -7.57
N TYR A 110 -10.69 -4.24 -7.46
CA TYR A 110 -10.98 -5.24 -8.49
C TYR A 110 -11.33 -4.59 -9.83
N ALA A 111 -12.20 -3.57 -9.81
CA ALA A 111 -12.50 -2.81 -11.02
C ALA A 111 -11.26 -2.14 -11.61
N CYS A 112 -10.37 -1.60 -10.77
CA CYS A 112 -9.11 -1.02 -11.22
C CYS A 112 -8.18 -2.04 -11.89
N VAL A 113 -8.03 -3.24 -11.32
CA VAL A 113 -7.23 -4.31 -11.93
C VAL A 113 -7.78 -4.68 -13.29
N LYS A 114 -9.09 -4.90 -13.37
CA LYS A 114 -9.78 -5.26 -14.62
C LYS A 114 -9.61 -4.23 -15.74
N ASN A 115 -9.45 -2.95 -15.37
CA ASN A 115 -9.29 -1.84 -16.31
C ASN A 115 -7.84 -1.35 -16.43
N GLU A 116 -6.86 -2.10 -15.89
CA GLU A 116 -5.44 -1.76 -15.91
C GLU A 116 -5.17 -0.32 -15.41
N ALA A 117 -5.91 0.09 -14.39
CA ALA A 117 -5.85 1.47 -13.91
C ALA A 117 -4.47 1.78 -13.29
N PRO A 118 -3.89 2.97 -13.58
CA PRO A 118 -2.67 3.41 -12.93
C PRO A 118 -2.83 3.51 -11.40
N GLU A 119 -1.76 3.26 -10.65
CA GLU A 119 -1.78 3.30 -9.17
C GLU A 119 -2.33 4.62 -8.61
N THR A 120 -2.03 5.75 -9.24
CA THR A 120 -2.55 7.06 -8.83
C THR A 120 -4.08 7.15 -8.95
N VAL A 121 -4.64 6.52 -9.98
CA VAL A 121 -6.09 6.42 -10.19
C VAL A 121 -6.70 5.47 -9.17
N VAL A 122 -6.06 4.32 -8.91
CA VAL A 122 -6.49 3.37 -7.87
C VAL A 122 -6.63 4.08 -6.53
N LEU A 123 -5.59 4.82 -6.12
CA LEU A 123 -5.58 5.53 -4.84
C LEU A 123 -6.69 6.56 -4.74
N SER A 124 -6.88 7.38 -5.78
CA SER A 124 -7.94 8.39 -5.81
C SER A 124 -9.35 7.79 -5.75
N LEU A 125 -9.55 6.65 -6.41
CA LEU A 125 -10.84 5.95 -6.37
C LEU A 125 -11.08 5.31 -5.01
N VAL A 126 -10.10 4.58 -4.47
CA VAL A 126 -10.21 3.96 -3.14
C VAL A 126 -10.52 5.02 -2.09
N GLU A 127 -9.79 6.14 -2.08
CA GLU A 127 -10.07 7.26 -1.16
C GLU A 127 -11.52 7.72 -1.23
N ARG A 128 -12.01 8.02 -2.44
CA ARG A 128 -13.38 8.50 -2.65
C ARG A 128 -14.42 7.51 -2.12
N PHE A 129 -14.24 6.23 -2.41
CA PHE A 129 -15.20 5.19 -2.02
C PHE A 129 -15.13 4.84 -0.54
N VAL A 130 -13.94 4.80 0.07
CA VAL A 130 -13.80 4.62 1.52
C VAL A 130 -14.51 5.76 2.26
N ASN A 131 -14.28 7.01 1.84
CA ASN A 131 -14.87 8.18 2.49
C ASN A 131 -16.38 8.22 2.34
N ARG A 132 -16.88 7.92 1.14
CA ARG A 132 -18.31 7.80 0.91
C ARG A 132 -18.91 6.69 1.78
N THR A 133 -18.33 5.49 1.75
CA THR A 133 -18.84 4.33 2.49
C THR A 133 -18.84 4.57 4.00
N TYR A 134 -17.81 5.23 4.53
CA TYR A 134 -17.78 5.62 5.95
C TYR A 134 -18.91 6.60 6.27
N ARG A 135 -19.08 7.66 5.47
CA ARG A 135 -20.16 8.64 5.68
C ARG A 135 -21.54 7.99 5.61
N ASP A 136 -21.78 7.17 4.59
CA ASP A 136 -23.03 6.45 4.39
C ASP A 136 -23.30 5.51 5.59
N ALA A 137 -22.27 4.84 6.11
CA ALA A 137 -22.39 3.99 7.31
C ALA A 137 -22.69 4.79 8.59
N VAL A 138 -22.10 5.98 8.76
CA VAL A 138 -22.39 6.87 9.89
C VAL A 138 -23.82 7.41 9.80
N GLU A 139 -24.26 7.83 8.60
CA GLU A 139 -25.62 8.29 8.33
C GLU A 139 -26.65 7.20 8.65
N GLU A 140 -26.41 5.96 8.21
CA GLU A 140 -27.26 4.82 8.54
C GLU A 140 -27.35 4.56 10.05
N LEU A 141 -26.25 4.71 10.80
CA LEU A 141 -26.29 4.58 12.27
C LEU A 141 -27.15 5.68 12.91
N LYS A 142 -27.12 6.91 12.38
CA LYS A 142 -28.00 7.99 12.85
C LYS A 142 -29.46 7.71 12.51
N GLU A 143 -29.75 7.32 11.26
CA GLU A 143 -31.11 7.02 10.80
C GLU A 143 -31.77 5.90 11.61
N ASN A 144 -30.97 4.95 12.09
CA ASN A 144 -31.42 3.88 12.99
C ASN A 144 -31.42 4.25 14.47
N GLU A 145 -31.26 5.54 14.81
CA GLU A 145 -31.24 6.07 16.19
C GLU A 145 -30.16 5.43 17.09
N ILE A 146 -29.08 4.90 16.50
CA ILE A 146 -27.97 4.27 17.22
C ILE A 146 -27.01 5.33 17.77
N ILE A 147 -26.83 6.43 17.05
CA ILE A 147 -26.00 7.57 17.42
C ILE A 147 -26.80 8.87 17.29
N ASP A 148 -26.41 9.88 18.07
CA ASP A 148 -26.99 11.23 17.97
C ASP A 148 -26.29 12.10 16.92
N GLU A 149 -26.87 13.25 16.61
CA GLU A 149 -26.34 14.21 15.64
C GLU A 149 -24.94 14.71 16.01
N LYS A 150 -24.67 14.90 17.30
CA LYS A 150 -23.35 15.31 17.79
C LYS A 150 -22.28 14.23 17.50
N THR A 151 -22.63 12.97 17.67
CA THR A 151 -21.75 11.84 17.38
C THR A 151 -21.55 11.67 15.88
N GLU A 152 -22.60 11.87 15.08
CA GLU A 152 -22.50 11.89 13.60
C GLU A 152 -21.51 12.96 13.13
N GLU A 153 -21.68 14.22 13.58
CA GLU A 153 -20.80 15.34 13.23
C GLU A 153 -19.36 15.04 13.63
N LYS A 154 -19.14 14.62 14.88
CA LYS A 154 -17.82 14.23 15.38
C LYS A 154 -17.20 13.13 14.52
N ALA A 155 -17.96 12.07 14.21
CA ALA A 155 -17.48 10.95 13.40
C ALA A 155 -17.07 11.39 12.00
N LYS A 156 -17.84 12.29 11.36
CA LYS A 156 -17.54 12.84 10.04
C LYS A 156 -16.32 13.78 10.07
N GLU A 157 -16.12 14.53 11.13
CA GLU A 157 -14.95 15.41 11.32
C GLU A 157 -13.64 14.66 11.59
N GLN A 158 -13.68 13.54 12.32
CA GLN A 158 -12.49 12.72 12.58
C GLN A 158 -11.87 12.18 11.29
N SER A 159 -12.69 11.94 10.28
CA SER A 159 -12.24 11.61 8.94
C SER A 159 -11.67 12.85 8.23
N ASN A 160 -10.69 13.54 8.84
CA ASN A 160 -9.98 14.67 8.23
C ASN A 160 -8.97 14.14 7.19
N ILE A 161 -9.57 13.80 6.06
CA ILE A 161 -9.06 13.08 4.88
C ILE A 161 -7.82 13.71 4.22
N LYS A 162 -7.63 15.03 4.34
CA LYS A 162 -6.54 15.74 3.67
C LYS A 162 -5.15 15.39 4.22
N ILE A 163 -5.05 15.13 5.52
CA ILE A 163 -3.78 14.80 6.18
C ILE A 163 -3.32 13.40 5.74
N MET A 164 -4.26 12.45 5.71
CA MET A 164 -4.01 11.06 5.32
C MET A 164 -3.57 10.90 3.86
N ALA A 165 -4.20 11.64 2.93
CA ALA A 165 -3.81 11.60 1.52
C ALA A 165 -2.38 12.13 1.28
N GLN A 166 -1.97 13.15 2.04
CA GLN A 166 -0.60 13.67 1.98
C GLN A 166 0.38 12.67 2.60
N GLU A 167 0.07 12.13 3.79
CA GLU A 167 0.94 11.17 4.48
C GLU A 167 1.14 9.88 3.68
N VAL A 168 0.07 9.30 3.10
CA VAL A 168 0.16 8.08 2.28
C VAL A 168 0.97 8.32 1.01
N GLN A 169 0.78 9.47 0.33
CA GLN A 169 1.58 9.82 -0.84
C GLN A 169 3.05 10.08 -0.49
N GLU A 170 3.33 10.76 0.61
CA GLU A 170 4.69 11.07 1.07
C GLU A 170 5.45 9.81 1.48
N VAL A 171 4.84 8.94 2.30
CA VAL A 171 5.44 7.67 2.73
C VAL A 171 5.75 6.78 1.52
N ARG A 172 4.83 6.67 0.56
CA ARG A 172 5.05 5.89 -0.67
C ARG A 172 6.11 6.51 -1.58
N ALA A 173 6.08 7.83 -1.77
CA ALA A 173 7.10 8.53 -2.55
C ALA A 173 8.51 8.36 -1.94
N ILE A 174 8.62 8.36 -0.61
CA ILE A 174 9.86 8.07 0.10
C ILE A 174 10.29 6.63 -0.14
N ASN A 175 9.40 5.65 0.05
CA ASN A 175 9.72 4.24 -0.18
C ASN A 175 10.17 3.96 -1.63
N GLN A 176 9.53 4.59 -2.62
CA GLN A 176 9.88 4.43 -4.03
C GLN A 176 11.23 5.09 -4.35
N LYS A 177 11.52 6.27 -3.77
CA LYS A 177 12.85 6.90 -3.85
C LYS A 177 13.93 6.01 -3.23
N VAL A 178 13.70 5.46 -2.04
CA VAL A 178 14.65 4.57 -1.36
C VAL A 178 14.89 3.31 -2.19
N LYS A 179 13.84 2.67 -2.71
CA LYS A 179 13.94 1.50 -3.60
C LYS A 179 14.79 1.79 -4.84
N ASN A 180 14.57 2.95 -5.47
CA ASN A 180 15.35 3.37 -6.63
C ASN A 180 16.82 3.59 -6.28
N ILE A 181 17.12 4.26 -5.15
CA ILE A 181 18.49 4.46 -4.67
C ILE A 181 19.19 3.11 -4.44
N VAL A 182 18.54 2.17 -3.74
CA VAL A 182 19.09 0.83 -3.49
C VAL A 182 19.35 0.10 -4.82
N ARG A 183 18.41 0.17 -5.77
CA ARG A 183 18.58 -0.43 -7.10
C ARG A 183 19.78 0.15 -7.86
N TYR A 184 19.96 1.47 -7.83
CA TYR A 184 21.12 2.13 -8.45
C TYR A 184 22.44 1.76 -7.76
N LEU A 185 22.46 1.64 -6.44
CA LEU A 185 23.64 1.19 -5.70
C LEU A 185 24.02 -0.25 -6.07
N VAL A 186 23.05 -1.17 -6.11
CA VAL A 186 23.29 -2.56 -6.51
C VAL A 186 23.80 -2.64 -7.95
N LEU A 187 23.18 -1.92 -8.89
CA LEU A 187 23.66 -1.85 -10.28
C LEU A 187 25.08 -1.30 -10.36
N GLY A 188 25.37 -0.23 -9.60
CA GLY A 188 26.70 0.37 -9.51
C GLY A 188 27.76 -0.62 -9.01
N ILE A 189 27.43 -1.43 -8.00
CA ILE A 189 28.30 -2.49 -7.48
C ILE A 189 28.55 -3.56 -8.56
N ILE A 190 27.49 -4.04 -9.23
CA ILE A 190 27.61 -5.05 -10.30
C ILE A 190 28.50 -4.53 -11.43
N ILE A 191 28.28 -3.30 -11.90
CA ILE A 191 29.09 -2.67 -12.95
C ILE A 191 30.55 -2.55 -12.49
N SER A 192 30.78 -2.14 -11.25
CA SER A 192 32.14 -1.98 -10.69
C SER A 192 32.90 -3.30 -10.63
N ILE A 193 32.22 -4.39 -10.27
CA ILE A 193 32.80 -5.75 -10.27
C ILE A 193 33.15 -6.16 -11.70
N LEU A 194 32.25 -5.93 -12.65
CA LEU A 194 32.42 -6.32 -14.06
C LEU A 194 33.56 -5.54 -14.74
N VAL A 195 33.65 -4.24 -14.47
CA VAL A 195 34.76 -3.37 -14.92
C VAL A 195 36.09 -3.82 -14.32
N SER A 196 36.13 -4.07 -13.01
CA SER A 196 37.34 -4.56 -12.34
C SER A 196 37.80 -5.91 -12.91
N PHE A 197 36.86 -6.82 -13.19
CA PHE A 197 37.15 -8.11 -13.82
C PHE A 197 37.73 -7.96 -15.23
N LEU A 198 37.16 -7.08 -16.06
CA LEU A 198 37.66 -6.80 -17.40
C LEU A 198 39.10 -6.26 -17.37
N ILE A 199 39.40 -5.34 -16.45
CA ILE A 199 40.74 -4.76 -16.30
C ILE A 199 41.74 -5.81 -15.80
N LEU A 200 41.38 -6.61 -14.79
CA LEU A 200 42.25 -7.66 -14.25
C LEU A 200 42.55 -8.76 -15.28
N LYS A 201 41.55 -9.17 -16.06
CA LYS A 201 41.68 -10.28 -17.01
C LYS A 201 42.32 -9.86 -18.34
N PHE A 202 42.03 -8.65 -18.83
CA PHE A 202 42.43 -8.20 -20.18
C PHE A 202 43.42 -7.02 -20.19
N LYS A 203 43.83 -6.52 -19.02
CA LYS A 203 44.82 -5.43 -18.86
C LYS A 203 44.51 -4.23 -19.76
N ILE A 204 45.44 -3.81 -20.63
CA ILE A 204 45.31 -2.64 -21.52
C ILE A 204 44.10 -2.78 -22.46
N TYR A 205 43.81 -3.99 -22.96
CA TYR A 205 42.66 -4.23 -23.83
C TYR A 205 41.32 -4.06 -23.10
N GLY A 206 41.27 -4.36 -21.80
CA GLY A 206 40.10 -4.10 -20.96
C GLY A 206 39.78 -2.61 -20.86
N VAL A 207 40.81 -1.78 -20.69
CA VAL A 207 40.66 -0.31 -20.63
C VAL A 207 40.19 0.26 -21.96
N ILE A 208 40.73 -0.21 -23.09
CA ILE A 208 40.31 0.22 -24.42
C ILE A 208 38.83 -0.11 -24.66
N VAL A 209 38.38 -1.33 -24.34
CA VAL A 209 36.97 -1.73 -24.50
C VAL A 209 36.03 -0.84 -23.69
N ILE A 210 36.38 -0.51 -22.44
CA ILE A 210 35.58 0.39 -21.59
C ILE A 210 35.49 1.80 -22.18
N LEU A 211 36.62 2.37 -22.61
CA LEU A 211 36.64 3.70 -23.22
C LEU A 211 35.82 3.76 -24.51
N THR A 212 35.87 2.70 -25.33
CA THR A 212 35.11 2.61 -26.57
C THR A 212 33.59 2.56 -26.29
N LEU A 213 33.17 1.80 -25.27
CA LEU A 213 31.77 1.74 -24.84
C LEU A 213 31.27 3.07 -24.25
N LEU A 214 32.10 3.78 -23.49
CA LEU A 214 31.77 5.09 -22.92
C LEU A 214 31.62 6.16 -24.01
N VAL A 215 32.52 6.19 -25.00
CA VAL A 215 32.42 7.08 -26.17
C VAL A 215 31.16 6.77 -26.97
N TYR A 216 30.88 5.49 -27.22
CA TYR A 216 29.66 5.07 -27.91
C TYR A 216 28.40 5.52 -27.16
N TYR A 217 28.32 5.27 -25.84
CA TYR A 217 27.19 5.66 -25.02
C TYR A 217 26.98 7.19 -25.00
N ASN A 218 28.05 7.97 -24.86
CA ASN A 218 27.96 9.43 -24.81
C ASN A 218 27.48 10.02 -26.14
N VAL A 219 28.04 9.54 -27.26
CA VAL A 219 27.66 9.97 -28.62
C VAL A 219 26.21 9.58 -28.96
N PHE A 220 25.77 8.38 -28.56
CA PHE A 220 24.41 7.93 -28.82
C PHE A 220 23.37 8.57 -27.89
N SER A 221 23.72 8.89 -26.63
CA SER A 221 22.78 9.57 -25.71
C SER A 221 22.54 11.03 -26.13
N SER A 222 23.56 11.69 -26.68
CA SER A 222 23.45 13.06 -27.22
C SER A 222 22.47 13.16 -28.39
N LYS A 223 22.27 12.08 -29.17
CA LYS A 223 21.31 12.04 -30.29
C LYS A 223 19.87 11.71 -29.87
N ARG A 224 19.64 11.29 -28.63
CA ARG A 224 18.31 10.92 -28.11
C ARG A 224 17.58 12.06 -27.40
N ASN A 225 18.27 13.16 -27.14
CA ASN A 225 17.77 14.34 -26.44
C ASN A 225 17.64 15.58 -27.36
N GLU A 226 17.77 15.41 -28.68
CA GLU A 226 17.32 16.35 -29.73
C GLU A 226 16.03 15.80 -30.37
#